data_AF-A0A565CKK8-F1
#
_entry.id   AF-A0A565CKK8-F1
#
_cell.length_a   1.000
_cell.length_b   1.000
_cell.length_c   1.000
_cell.angle_alpha   90.00
_cell.angle_beta   90.00
_cell.angle_gamma   90.00
#
_symmetry.space_group_name_H-M   'P 1'
#
loop_
_entity.id
_entity.type
_entity.pdbx_description
1 polymer ?
#
loop_
_entity_poly.entity_id
_entity_poly.type
_entity_poly.pdbx_seq_one_letter_code
_entity_poly.pdbx_strand_id
1 'polypeptide(L)'
;MAVEKIRTDEFTYDFVISSDNNIAVTTSGEVLLVVSNLCRPTKHKSFTLYKMDPNSDPDDLLDLTKLVEVDSLGDEALLLDSGITVPADHTRGIEPNSIYFTRHDRVRSKKCSYLDVCVYNFVTKTIKRFPGLSNLNIKDALWFVPFLHL
;
A
#
# COMPACT_ATOMS: atom_id res chain seq x y z
N MET A 1 -20.98 47.93 14.97
CA MET A 1 -21.40 46.51 14.99
C MET A 1 -20.43 45.75 14.11
N ALA A 2 -19.59 44.92 14.71
CA ALA A 2 -18.64 44.08 13.99
C ALA A 2 -19.39 42.86 13.45
N VAL A 3 -19.20 42.56 12.17
CA VAL A 3 -19.71 41.33 11.56
C VAL A 3 -18.62 40.29 11.74
N GLU A 4 -18.90 39.30 12.58
CA GLU A 4 -18.00 38.19 12.86
C GLU A 4 -17.84 37.35 11.60
N LYS A 5 -16.59 37.23 11.13
CA LYS A 5 -16.25 36.42 9.95
C LYS A 5 -16.20 34.97 10.40
N ILE A 6 -17.29 34.24 10.22
CA ILE A 6 -17.34 32.79 10.46
C ILE A 6 -16.33 32.14 9.50
N ARG A 7 -15.29 31.55 10.08
CA ARG A 7 -14.29 30.73 9.40
C ARG A 7 -14.97 29.41 9.06
N THR A 8 -15.35 29.23 7.80
CA THR A 8 -15.80 27.94 7.27
C THR A 8 -14.59 27.01 7.19
N ASP A 9 -14.43 26.15 8.20
CA ASP A 9 -13.55 25.00 8.10
C ASP A 9 -14.18 24.02 7.09
N GLU A 10 -13.52 23.89 5.95
CA GLU A 10 -13.92 23.05 4.83
C GLU A 10 -13.68 21.57 5.20
N PHE A 11 -14.71 20.89 5.72
CA PHE A 11 -14.67 19.44 5.94
C PHE A 11 -14.56 18.72 4.59
N THR A 12 -13.33 18.50 4.16
CA THR A 12 -13.02 17.70 2.98
C THR A 12 -13.11 16.23 3.37
N TYR A 13 -14.28 15.64 3.18
CA TYR A 13 -14.44 14.19 3.27
C TYR A 13 -13.63 13.52 2.15
N ASP A 14 -12.66 12.69 2.53
CA ASP A 14 -11.94 11.84 1.57
C ASP A 14 -12.90 10.74 1.09
N PHE A 15 -13.12 10.67 -0.23
CA PHE A 15 -13.88 9.57 -0.85
C PHE A 15 -13.02 8.82 -1.88
N VAL A 16 -13.24 7.51 -1.99
CA VAL A 16 -12.50 6.61 -2.89
C VAL A 16 -12.97 6.84 -4.33
N ILE A 17 -12.01 7.07 -5.24
CA ILE A 17 -12.30 7.29 -6.67
C ILE A 17 -11.92 6.11 -7.56
N SER A 18 -11.00 5.26 -7.12
CA SER A 18 -10.63 4.02 -7.78
C SER A 18 -10.00 3.06 -6.78
N SER A 19 -10.19 1.77 -7.02
CA SER A 19 -9.59 0.70 -6.23
C SER A 19 -8.95 -0.31 -7.17
N ASP A 20 -7.71 -0.71 -6.87
CA ASP A 20 -7.04 -1.83 -7.52
C ASP A 20 -6.87 -2.97 -6.52
N ASN A 21 -7.00 -4.20 -6.98
CA ASN A 21 -6.89 -5.38 -6.14
C ASN A 21 -5.60 -6.14 -6.48
N ASN A 22 -4.80 -6.44 -5.45
CA ASN A 22 -3.61 -7.26 -5.54
C ASN A 22 -3.78 -8.46 -4.61
N ILE A 23 -3.15 -9.58 -4.96
CA ILE A 23 -3.06 -10.75 -4.09
C ILE A 23 -1.64 -10.80 -3.53
N ALA A 24 -1.52 -11.09 -2.24
CA ALA A 24 -0.24 -11.30 -1.59
C ALA A 24 -0.23 -12.57 -0.75
N VAL A 25 0.95 -13.12 -0.50
CA VAL A 25 1.16 -14.27 0.38
C VAL A 25 2.11 -13.87 1.51
N THR A 26 1.74 -14.18 2.75
CA THR A 26 2.56 -13.89 3.93
C THR A 26 3.72 -14.89 4.08
N THR A 27 4.68 -14.62 4.97
CA THR A 27 5.74 -15.60 5.25
C THR A 27 5.20 -16.87 5.94
N SER A 28 4.06 -16.76 6.63
CA SER A 28 3.30 -17.90 7.18
C SER A 28 2.53 -18.70 6.11
N GLY A 29 2.44 -18.20 4.88
CA GLY A 29 1.68 -18.82 3.79
C GLY A 29 0.20 -18.44 3.74
N GLU A 30 -0.26 -17.51 4.58
CA GLU A 30 -1.61 -16.95 4.49
C GLU A 30 -1.76 -16.09 3.23
N VAL A 31 -2.92 -16.17 2.58
CA VAL A 31 -3.22 -15.35 1.40
C VAL A 31 -3.98 -14.10 1.81
N LEU A 32 -3.51 -12.94 1.33
CA LEU A 32 -4.10 -11.63 1.56
C LEU A 32 -4.65 -11.05 0.25
N LEU A 33 -5.86 -10.50 0.31
CA LEU A 33 -6.36 -9.56 -0.69
C LEU A 33 -5.97 -8.14 -0.25
N VAL A 34 -5.29 -7.42 -1.12
CA VAL A 34 -4.79 -6.06 -0.88
C VAL A 34 -5.54 -5.10 -1.78
N VAL A 35 -6.40 -4.28 -1.18
CA VAL A 35 -7.17 -3.26 -1.89
C VAL A 35 -6.44 -1.93 -1.82
N SER A 36 -5.95 -1.46 -2.95
CA SER A 36 -5.28 -0.17 -3.15
C SER A 36 -6.29 0.91 -3.50
N ASN A 37 -6.62 1.80 -2.56
CA ASN A 37 -7.60 2.86 -2.76
C ASN A 37 -6.93 4.19 -3.11
N LEU A 38 -7.44 4.88 -4.12
CA LEU A 38 -7.07 6.27 -4.42
C LEU A 38 -8.18 7.19 -3.95
N CYS A 39 -7.87 8.12 -3.05
CA CYS A 39 -8.82 9.05 -2.43
C CYS A 39 -8.69 10.48 -2.98
N ARG A 40 -9.81 11.22 -3.06
CA ARG A 40 -9.83 12.66 -3.37
C ARG A 40 -10.34 13.47 -2.18
N PRO A 41 -9.89 14.74 -2.02
CA PRO A 41 -9.22 15.59 -3.03
C PRO A 41 -7.69 15.47 -3.07
N THR A 42 -7.08 14.88 -2.05
CA THR A 42 -5.62 14.86 -1.83
C THR A 42 -4.85 13.95 -2.79
N LYS A 43 -5.53 13.09 -3.57
CA LYS A 43 -4.92 11.98 -4.32
C LYS A 43 -4.07 11.09 -3.40
N HIS A 44 -4.49 10.97 -2.15
CA HIS A 44 -3.85 10.08 -1.18
C HIS A 44 -4.16 8.63 -1.55
N LYS A 45 -3.14 7.77 -1.48
CA LYS A 45 -3.30 6.33 -1.68
C LYS A 45 -3.38 5.67 -0.31
N SER A 46 -4.41 4.88 -0.07
CA SER A 46 -4.56 4.08 1.14
C SER A 46 -4.69 2.61 0.76
N PHE A 47 -4.51 1.74 1.75
CA PHE A 47 -4.56 0.30 1.54
C PHE A 47 -5.44 -0.33 2.60
N THR A 48 -6.20 -1.33 2.18
CA THR A 48 -6.98 -2.18 3.07
C THR A 48 -6.61 -3.63 2.78
N LEU A 49 -6.35 -4.39 3.84
CA LEU A 49 -6.00 -5.80 3.73
C LEU A 49 -7.20 -6.64 4.15
N TYR A 50 -7.36 -7.75 3.46
CA TYR A 50 -8.35 -8.74 3.83
C TYR A 50 -7.73 -10.13 3.78
N LYS A 51 -8.24 -11.02 4.62
CA LYS A 51 -7.94 -12.45 4.56
C LYS A 51 -9.21 -13.28 4.66
N MET A 52 -9.11 -14.54 4.27
CA MET A 52 -10.23 -15.46 4.44
C MET A 52 -10.49 -15.69 5.93
N ASP A 53 -11.76 -15.69 6.35
CA ASP A 53 -12.12 -16.17 7.67
C ASP A 53 -11.67 -17.65 7.78
N PRO A 54 -10.85 -18.01 8.78
CA PRO A 54 -10.41 -19.39 8.98
C PRO A 54 -11.55 -20.40 9.11
N ASN A 55 -12.77 -19.94 9.44
CA ASN A 55 -13.96 -20.77 9.60
C ASN A 55 -14.81 -20.86 8.32
N SER A 56 -14.44 -20.16 7.24
CA SER A 56 -15.18 -20.22 5.98
C SER A 56 -14.86 -21.49 5.19
N ASP A 57 -15.82 -21.94 4.38
CA ASP A 57 -15.63 -23.09 3.51
C ASP A 57 -14.62 -22.74 2.41
N PRO A 58 -13.67 -23.62 2.05
CA PRO A 58 -12.81 -23.39 0.88
C PRO A 58 -13.57 -23.14 -0.44
N ASP A 59 -14.80 -23.61 -0.59
CA ASP A 59 -15.64 -23.28 -1.76
C ASP A 59 -16.14 -21.82 -1.76
N ASP A 60 -16.06 -21.14 -0.61
CA ASP A 60 -16.43 -19.73 -0.44
C ASP A 60 -15.34 -18.75 -0.89
N LEU A 61 -14.23 -19.24 -1.45
CA LEU A 61 -13.09 -18.40 -1.88
C LEU A 61 -13.46 -17.38 -2.96
N LEU A 62 -14.59 -17.60 -3.65
CA LEU A 62 -15.17 -16.69 -4.64
C LEU A 62 -16.13 -15.65 -4.03
N ASP A 63 -16.54 -15.85 -2.78
CA ASP A 63 -17.42 -14.95 -2.05
C ASP A 63 -16.59 -13.95 -1.23
N LEU A 64 -16.25 -12.83 -1.87
CA LEU A 64 -15.53 -11.72 -1.25
C LEU A 64 -16.26 -11.14 -0.02
N THR A 65 -17.53 -11.47 0.23
CA THR A 65 -18.25 -11.02 1.44
C THR A 65 -17.82 -11.74 2.72
N LYS A 66 -17.09 -12.86 2.59
CA LYS A 66 -16.57 -13.66 3.73
C LYS A 66 -15.13 -13.30 4.11
N LEU A 67 -14.59 -12.26 3.49
CA LEU A 67 -13.28 -11.73 3.79
C LEU A 67 -13.32 -10.87 5.05
N VAL A 68 -12.35 -11.08 5.93
CA VAL A 68 -12.17 -10.31 7.17
C VAL A 68 -11.06 -9.30 6.97
N GLU A 69 -11.33 -8.04 7.32
CA GLU A 69 -10.33 -6.97 7.28
C GLU A 69 -9.20 -7.26 8.27
N VAL A 70 -7.97 -7.02 7.82
CA VAL A 70 -6.74 -7.15 8.62
C VAL A 70 -6.21 -5.75 8.89
N ASP A 71 -5.96 -5.45 10.16
CA ASP A 71 -5.52 -4.14 10.63
C ASP A 71 -3.98 -3.99 10.68
N SER A 72 -3.24 -5.09 10.57
CA SER A 72 -1.78 -5.11 10.70
C SER A 72 -1.11 -6.27 9.97
N LEU A 73 0.07 -6.03 9.39
CA LEU A 73 1.01 -7.06 8.94
C LEU A 73 1.97 -7.54 10.04
N GLY A 74 1.81 -7.03 11.27
CA GLY A 74 2.66 -7.40 12.40
C GLY A 74 4.11 -6.96 12.22
N ASP A 75 5.03 -7.92 12.36
CA ASP A 75 6.47 -7.77 12.17
C ASP A 75 6.91 -8.04 10.72
N GLU A 76 5.97 -8.07 9.76
CA GLU A 76 6.27 -8.20 8.33
C GLU A 76 6.11 -6.87 7.57
N ALA A 77 6.69 -6.84 6.37
CA ALA A 77 6.47 -5.81 5.37
C ALA A 77 6.01 -6.44 4.05
N LEU A 78 5.03 -5.84 3.40
CA LEU A 78 4.50 -6.30 2.10
C LEU A 78 5.24 -5.64 0.94
N LEU A 79 5.79 -6.43 0.04
CA LEU A 79 6.29 -5.98 -1.26
C LEU A 79 5.15 -6.11 -2.29
N LEU A 80 4.36 -5.04 -2.46
CA LEU A 80 3.09 -5.08 -3.19
C LEU A 80 3.25 -5.56 -4.64
N ASP A 81 4.29 -5.11 -5.32
CA ASP A 81 4.53 -5.44 -6.73
C ASP A 81 4.95 -6.90 -6.93
N SER A 82 5.48 -7.53 -5.87
CA SER A 82 5.85 -8.95 -5.87
C SER A 82 4.75 -9.86 -5.30
N GLY A 83 3.78 -9.29 -4.58
CA GLY A 83 2.71 -10.05 -3.93
C GLY A 83 3.22 -10.97 -2.81
N ILE A 84 4.29 -10.59 -2.11
CA ILE A 84 4.83 -11.36 -0.99
C ILE A 84 5.15 -10.45 0.20
N THR A 85 5.04 -10.98 1.42
CA THR A 85 5.62 -10.32 2.59
C THR A 85 7.02 -10.83 2.88
N VAL A 86 7.78 -10.02 3.61
CA VAL A 86 9.11 -10.35 4.14
C VAL A 86 9.15 -9.95 5.62
N PRO A 87 9.98 -10.62 6.45
CA PRO A 87 10.19 -10.18 7.82
C PRO A 87 10.75 -8.76 7.85
N ALA A 88 10.27 -7.95 8.79
CA ALA A 88 10.83 -6.63 9.04
C ALA A 88 12.27 -6.76 9.57
N ASP A 89 13.11 -5.83 9.15
CA ASP A 89 14.51 -5.82 9.51
C ASP A 89 15.02 -4.38 9.53
N HIS A 90 15.11 -3.83 10.73
CA HIS A 90 15.61 -2.48 10.96
C HIS A 90 17.05 -2.28 10.51
N THR A 91 17.88 -3.33 10.52
CA THR A 91 19.27 -3.26 10.04
C THR A 91 19.35 -3.08 8.53
N ARG A 92 18.27 -3.43 7.82
CA ARG A 92 18.13 -3.34 6.36
C ARG A 92 17.13 -2.27 5.92
N GLY A 93 16.59 -1.50 6.87
CA GLY A 93 15.60 -0.46 6.59
C GLY A 93 14.22 -0.98 6.16
N ILE A 94 13.89 -2.24 6.48
CA ILE A 94 12.56 -2.81 6.25
C ILE A 94 11.70 -2.50 7.48
N GLU A 95 10.77 -1.56 7.32
CA GLU A 95 9.86 -1.11 8.37
C GLU A 95 8.74 -2.15 8.58
N PRO A 96 8.42 -2.54 9.84
CA PRO A 96 7.30 -3.43 10.10
C PRO A 96 5.97 -2.76 9.79
N ASN A 97 4.94 -3.57 9.61
CA ASN A 97 3.57 -3.12 9.36
C ASN A 97 3.47 -2.09 8.21
N SER A 98 4.20 -2.35 7.13
CA SER A 98 4.35 -1.41 6.02
C SER A 98 4.22 -2.08 4.65
N ILE A 99 3.75 -1.33 3.66
CA ILE A 99 3.63 -1.75 2.26
C ILE A 99 4.62 -0.95 1.41
N TYR A 100 5.53 -1.65 0.75
CA TYR A 100 6.43 -1.11 -0.25
C TYR A 100 5.82 -1.30 -1.63
N PHE A 101 5.71 -0.23 -2.39
CA PHE A 101 5.17 -0.27 -3.74
C PHE A 101 5.84 0.77 -4.64
N THR A 102 5.97 0.42 -5.90
CA THR A 102 6.39 1.35 -6.94
C THR A 102 5.22 2.21 -7.38
N ARG A 103 5.48 3.50 -7.56
CA ARG A 103 4.45 4.43 -8.01
C ARG A 103 4.19 4.27 -9.52
N HIS A 104 3.34 3.30 -9.87
CA HIS A 104 2.92 3.04 -11.25
C HIS A 104 1.58 3.72 -11.64
N ASP A 105 1.17 4.80 -10.97
CA ASP A 105 -0.10 5.53 -11.22
C ASP A 105 -0.21 6.22 -12.61
N ARG A 106 0.63 5.87 -13.60
CA ARG A 106 0.72 6.53 -14.92
C ARG A 106 0.67 5.59 -16.13
N VAL A 107 0.15 4.37 -16.02
CA VAL A 107 0.09 3.42 -17.15
C VAL A 107 -0.70 3.94 -18.36
N ARG A 108 -1.51 5.02 -18.24
CA ARG A 108 -2.26 5.57 -19.39
C ARG A 108 -1.86 6.93 -19.94
N SER A 109 -0.89 7.65 -19.38
CA SER A 109 -0.40 8.84 -20.10
C SER A 109 0.99 9.30 -19.67
N LYS A 110 1.87 9.41 -20.68
CA LYS A 110 3.18 10.06 -20.70
C LYS A 110 4.29 9.33 -19.94
N LYS A 111 5.41 9.16 -20.66
CA LYS A 111 6.74 8.81 -20.14
C LYS A 111 6.94 9.42 -18.75
N CYS A 112 6.89 8.60 -17.72
CA CYS A 112 7.30 9.00 -16.38
C CYS A 112 8.62 8.32 -16.10
N SER A 113 9.70 9.09 -16.16
CA SER A 113 11.09 8.66 -15.97
C SER A 113 11.51 8.54 -14.49
N TYR A 114 10.54 8.54 -13.57
CA TYR A 114 10.81 8.50 -12.14
C TYR A 114 10.07 7.31 -11.54
N LEU A 115 10.80 6.21 -11.36
CA LEU A 115 10.38 5.16 -10.44
C LEU A 115 10.62 5.71 -9.04
N ASP A 116 9.53 6.04 -8.35
CA ASP A 116 9.57 6.35 -6.93
C ASP A 116 9.13 5.08 -6.19
N VAL A 117 9.93 4.64 -5.21
CA VAL A 117 9.46 3.66 -4.22
C VAL A 117 8.72 4.43 -3.13
N CYS A 118 7.52 3.95 -2.82
CA CYS A 118 6.68 4.47 -1.78
C CYS A 118 6.53 3.43 -0.68
N VAL A 119 6.51 3.89 0.56
CA VAL A 119 6.28 3.05 1.74
C VAL A 119 5.05 3.59 2.44
N TYR A 120 3.99 2.79 2.51
CA TYR A 120 2.80 3.07 3.30
C TYR A 120 2.91 2.38 4.65
N ASN A 121 2.77 3.10 5.74
CA ASN A 121 2.76 2.52 7.08
C ASN A 121 1.33 2.41 7.61
N PHE A 122 0.91 1.22 8.05
CA PHE A 122 -0.46 0.98 8.53
C PHE A 122 -0.78 1.71 9.84
N VAL A 123 0.20 1.87 10.72
CA VAL A 123 0.01 2.53 12.02
C VAL A 123 -0.23 4.03 11.83
N THR A 124 0.63 4.69 11.07
CA THR A 124 0.54 6.14 10.86
C THR A 124 -0.43 6.51 9.74
N LYS A 125 -0.80 5.57 8.87
CA LYS A 125 -1.57 5.78 7.64
C LYS A 125 -0.93 6.83 6.73
N THR A 126 0.40 6.90 6.72
CA THR A 126 1.17 7.85 5.90
C THR A 126 1.98 7.16 4.82
N ILE A 127 2.27 7.90 3.75
CA ILE A 127 3.17 7.45 2.68
C ILE A 127 4.47 8.24 2.77
N LYS A 128 5.59 7.52 2.92
CA LYS A 128 6.94 8.03 2.69
C LYS A 128 7.35 7.75 1.25
N ARG A 129 8.00 8.72 0.61
CA ARG A 129 8.48 8.59 -0.78
C ARG A 129 9.99 8.63 -0.80
N PHE A 130 10.58 7.72 -1.57
CA PHE A 130 12.01 7.65 -1.82
C PHE A 130 12.25 8.01 -3.29
N PRO A 131 12.47 9.30 -3.60
CA PRO A 131 12.78 9.73 -4.96
C PRO A 131 14.19 9.27 -5.33
N GLY A 132 14.41 8.82 -6.56
CA GLY A 132 15.77 8.64 -7.08
C GLY A 132 16.09 7.31 -7.76
N LEU A 133 15.10 6.47 -8.10
CA LEU A 133 15.36 5.25 -8.87
C LEU A 133 15.26 5.49 -10.40
N SER A 134 15.40 6.73 -10.86
CA SER A 134 15.29 7.11 -12.29
C SER A 134 16.31 6.42 -13.20
N ASN A 135 17.36 5.85 -12.63
CA ASN A 135 18.40 5.09 -13.34
C ASN A 135 18.25 3.56 -13.23
N LEU A 136 17.26 3.06 -12.47
CA LEU A 136 17.01 1.62 -12.33
C LEU A 136 16.03 1.17 -13.42
N ASN A 137 16.29 0.02 -14.05
CA ASN A 137 15.27 -0.60 -14.87
C ASN A 137 14.15 -1.11 -13.98
N ILE A 138 12.90 -1.09 -14.49
CA ILE A 138 11.73 -1.66 -13.81
C ILE A 138 11.98 -3.13 -13.40
N LYS A 139 12.79 -3.85 -14.18
CA LYS A 139 13.21 -5.23 -13.88
C LYS A 139 14.13 -5.34 -12.67
N ASP A 140 14.89 -4.28 -12.38
CA ASP A 140 15.81 -4.22 -11.23
C ASP A 140 15.05 -3.95 -9.92
N ALA A 141 13.90 -3.26 -10.01
CA ALA A 141 13.03 -2.94 -8.87
C ALA A 141 12.16 -4.12 -8.39
N LEU A 142 12.08 -5.21 -9.18
CA LEU A 142 11.40 -6.44 -8.77
C LEU A 142 12.23 -7.24 -7.76
N TRP A 143 13.50 -6.89 -7.53
CA TRP A 143 14.43 -7.65 -6.69
C TRP A 143 15.01 -6.76 -5.58
N PHE A 144 14.20 -6.37 -4.60
CA PHE A 144 14.79 -6.06 -3.29
C PHE A 144 15.11 -7.38 -2.56
N VAL A 145 16.03 -8.13 -3.17
CA VAL A 145 16.85 -9.14 -2.49
C VAL A 145 18.00 -8.35 -1.85
N PRO A 146 18.36 -8.64 -0.60
CA PRO A 146 18.69 -7.56 0.29
C PRO A 146 20.20 -7.26 0.30
N PHE A 147 20.65 -6.38 -0.59
CA PHE A 147 21.96 -5.76 -0.48
C PHE A 147 21.88 -4.35 -1.03
N LEU A 148 21.84 -3.35 -0.16
CA LEU A 148 22.52 -2.07 -0.38
C LEU A 148 22.58 -1.31 0.94
N HIS A 149 23.76 -1.32 1.54
CA HIS A 149 24.23 -0.23 2.39
C HIS A 149 24.19 1.04 1.54
N LEU A 150 23.36 2.00 1.93
CA LEU A 150 23.51 3.42 1.58
C LEU A 150 23.86 4.19 2.85
#